data_AF-A0A087M3E2-F1
#
_entry.id   AF-A0A087M3E2-F1
#
_cell.length_a   1.000
_cell.length_b   1.000
_cell.length_c   1.000
_cell.angle_alpha   90.00
_cell.angle_beta   90.00
_cell.angle_gamma   90.00
#
_symmetry.space_group_name_H-M   'P 1'
#
loop_
_entity.id
_entity.type
_entity.pdbx_description
1 polymer ?
#
loop_
_entity_poly.entity_id
_entity_poly.type
_entity_poly.pdbx_seq_one_letter_code
_entity_poly.pdbx_strand_id
1 'polypeptide(L)' 'MEMQSQVFDVEVEFDGRMHKAAYFVENDIIHAQIEGKLIVSPLGTVPAAKTVKALITGQLLQMKRRQKQRITWAQ' A
#
# COMPACT_ATOMS: atom_id res chain seq x y z
N MET A 1 -14.79 19.73 16.30
CA MET A 1 -15.69 18.87 15.51
C MET A 1 -14.77 17.91 14.79
N GLU A 2 -14.73 16.63 15.18
CA GLU A 2 -13.87 15.63 14.54
C GLU A 2 -14.50 15.24 13.20
N MET A 3 -13.78 15.42 12.09
CA MET A 3 -14.26 15.02 10.77
C MET A 3 -13.92 13.55 10.59
N GLN A 4 -14.93 12.67 10.68
CA GLN A 4 -14.74 11.24 10.45
C GLN A 4 -14.64 10.99 8.94
N SER A 5 -13.42 10.87 8.44
CA SER A 5 -13.17 10.41 7.07
C SER A 5 -13.58 8.95 6.93
N GLN A 6 -14.29 8.61 5.85
CA GLN A 6 -14.68 7.23 5.56
C GLN A 6 -13.43 6.38 5.27
N VAL A 7 -13.30 5.27 6.00
CA VAL A 7 -12.22 4.30 5.80
C VAL A 7 -12.68 3.19 4.86
N PHE A 8 -11.81 2.81 3.94
CA PHE A 8 -12.03 1.78 2.94
C PHE A 8 -10.93 0.72 3.02
N ASP A 9 -11.28 -0.53 2.71
CA ASP A 9 -10.32 -1.62 2.57
C ASP A 9 -10.04 -1.95 1.10
N VAL A 10 -8.81 -2.34 0.80
CA VAL A 10 -8.44 -2.96 -0.48
C VAL A 10 -7.64 -4.22 -0.23
N GLU A 11 -7.77 -5.14 -1.19
CA GLU A 11 -7.03 -6.39 -1.19
C GLU A 11 -6.31 -6.58 -2.52
N VAL A 12 -5.12 -7.18 -2.46
CA VAL A 12 -4.28 -7.55 -3.59
C VAL A 12 -3.75 -8.96 -3.37
N GLU A 13 -3.88 -9.83 -4.38
CA GLU A 13 -3.19 -11.11 -4.40
C GLU A 13 -1.76 -10.94 -4.92
N PHE A 14 -0.78 -11.45 -4.20
CA PHE A 14 0.63 -11.43 -4.59
C PHE A 14 1.35 -12.68 -4.08
N ASP A 15 2.08 -13.38 -4.95
CA ASP A 15 2.75 -14.66 -4.64
C ASP A 15 1.82 -15.68 -3.95
N GLY A 16 0.56 -15.76 -4.41
CA GLY A 16 -0.46 -16.67 -3.86
C GLY A 16 -0.94 -16.32 -2.46
N ARG A 17 -0.66 -15.11 -1.97
CA ARG A 17 -1.13 -14.60 -0.67
C ARG A 17 -1.96 -13.34 -0.87
N MET A 18 -3.03 -13.23 -0.10
CA MET A 18 -3.85 -12.02 -0.04
C MET A 18 -3.23 -11.01 0.93
N HIS A 19 -2.96 -9.81 0.43
CA HIS A 19 -2.50 -8.66 1.21
C HIS A 19 -3.62 -7.63 1.30
N LYS A 20 -3.87 -7.13 2.51
CA LYS A 20 -4.92 -6.14 2.78
C LYS A 20 -4.31 -4.82 3.21
N ALA A 21 -4.99 -3.73 2.88
CA ALA A 21 -4.69 -2.40 3.39
C ALA A 21 -5.96 -1.60 3.60
N ALA A 22 -5.96 -0.74 4.61
CA ALA A 22 -7.00 0.25 4.84
C ALA A 22 -6.53 1.61 4.32
N TYR A 23 -7.44 2.43 3.82
CA TYR A 23 -7.12 3.80 3.42
C TYR A 23 -8.31 4.75 3.59
N PHE A 24 -8.01 6.03 3.67
CA PHE A 24 -8.99 7.10 3.55
C PHE A 24 -8.41 8.24 2.71
N VAL A 25 -9.28 9.15 2.26
CA VAL A 25 -8.88 10.33 1.50
C VAL A 25 -9.30 11.56 2.28
N GLU A 26 -8.35 12.46 2.52
CA GLU A 26 -8.57 13.73 3.20
C GLU A 26 -7.76 14.81 2.48
N ASN A 27 -8.38 15.94 2.14
CA ASN A 27 -7.74 17.08 1.45
C ASN A 27 -6.90 16.68 0.22
N ASP A 28 -7.46 15.83 -0.66
CA ASP A 28 -6.78 15.28 -1.84
C ASP A 28 -5.49 14.50 -1.51
N ILE A 29 -5.36 14.00 -0.28
CA ILE A 29 -4.29 13.10 0.16
C ILE A 29 -4.89 11.74 0.51
N ILE A 30 -4.32 10.70 -0.07
CA ILE A 30 -4.58 9.31 0.26
C ILE A 30 -3.70 8.95 1.46
N HIS A 31 -4.33 8.53 2.54
CA HIS A 31 -3.68 7.98 3.72
C HIS A 31 -3.92 6.47 3.74
N ALA A 32 -2.88 5.67 3.51
CA ALA A 32 -2.99 4.21 3.41
C ALA A 32 -2.17 3.50 4.48
N GLN A 33 -2.82 2.65 5.28
CA GLN A 33 -2.17 1.77 6.24
C GLN A 33 -1.86 0.43 5.57
N ILE A 34 -0.58 0.21 5.24
CA ILE A 34 -0.08 -0.97 4.52
C ILE A 34 0.97 -1.67 5.40
N GLU A 35 0.71 -2.91 5.81
CA GLU A 35 1.67 -3.74 6.59
C GLU A 35 2.25 -3.00 7.82
N GLY A 36 1.38 -2.31 8.56
CA GLY A 36 1.78 -1.55 9.76
C GLY A 36 2.40 -0.17 9.49
N LYS A 37 2.50 0.25 8.23
CA LYS A 37 3.06 1.56 7.84
C LYS A 37 2.00 2.46 7.25
N LEU A 38 1.98 3.71 7.68
CA LEU A 38 1.21 4.77 7.03
C LEU A 38 1.99 5.29 5.82
N ILE A 39 1.40 5.16 4.64
CA ILE A 39 1.90 5.72 3.38
C ILE A 39 0.95 6.84 2.95
N VAL A 40 1.50 8.00 2.65
CA VAL A 40 0.77 9.14 2.12
C VAL A 40 1.08 9.32 0.63
N SER A 41 0.06 9.62 -0.16
CA SER A 41 0.18 9.89 -1.58
C SER A 41 -0.85 10.94 -1.99
N PRO A 42 -0.52 11.88 -2.89
CA PRO A 42 -1.54 12.75 -3.47
C PRO A 42 -2.59 11.92 -4.22
N LEU A 43 -3.84 12.37 -4.16
CA LEU A 43 -4.92 11.90 -5.02
C LEU A 43 -4.62 12.38 -6.44
N GLY A 44 -4.53 11.43 -7.37
CA GLY A 44 -4.30 11.72 -8.78
C GLY A 44 -5.57 11.62 -9.61
N THR A 45 -5.39 11.43 -10.91
CA THR A 45 -6.50 11.22 -11.86
C THR A 45 -7.08 9.79 -11.81
N VAL A 46 -6.45 8.89 -11.04
CA VAL A 46 -6.91 7.52 -10.85
C VAL A 46 -7.61 7.37 -9.50
N PRO A 47 -8.60 6.46 -9.38
CA PRO A 47 -9.27 6.21 -8.10
C PRO A 47 -8.28 5.82 -7.01
N ALA A 48 -8.48 6.36 -5.79
CA ALA A 48 -7.59 6.13 -4.65
C ALA A 48 -7.31 4.64 -4.40
N ALA A 49 -8.35 3.79 -4.47
CA ALA A 49 -8.20 2.34 -4.35
C ALA A 49 -7.16 1.75 -5.32
N LYS A 50 -7.09 2.24 -6.56
CA LYS A 50 -6.13 1.77 -7.57
C LYS A 50 -4.71 2.19 -7.21
N THR A 51 -4.53 3.42 -6.72
CA THR A 51 -3.25 3.90 -6.19
C THR A 51 -2.79 3.06 -5.00
N VAL A 52 -3.67 2.80 -4.03
CA VAL A 52 -3.33 2.01 -2.84
C VAL A 52 -2.95 0.58 -3.23
N LYS A 53 -3.68 -0.06 -4.15
CA LYS A 53 -3.30 -1.38 -4.69
C LYS A 53 -1.90 -1.35 -5.32
N ALA A 54 -1.59 -0.32 -6.11
CA ALA A 54 -0.27 -0.16 -6.71
C ALA A 54 0.84 0.05 -5.66
N LEU A 55 0.57 0.80 -4.59
CA LEU A 55 1.49 0.99 -3.46
C LEU A 55 1.79 -0.33 -2.75
N ILE A 56 0.75 -1.13 -2.45
CA ILE A 56 0.91 -2.48 -1.86
C ILE A 56 1.80 -3.34 -2.76
N THR A 57 1.46 -3.46 -4.05
CA THR A 57 2.24 -4.28 -5.00
C THR A 57 3.69 -3.79 -5.12
N GLY A 58 3.90 -2.47 -5.18
CA GLY A 58 5.24 -1.88 -5.25
C GLY A 58 6.10 -2.21 -4.03
N GLN A 59 5.52 -2.12 -2.83
CA GLN A 59 6.19 -2.48 -1.58
C GLN A 59 6.58 -3.97 -1.55
N LEU A 60 5.65 -4.86 -1.93
CA LEU A 60 5.91 -6.30 -1.97
C LEU A 60 7.02 -6.65 -2.97
N LEU A 61 7.00 -6.04 -4.15
CA LEU A 61 8.06 -6.19 -5.15
C LEU A 61 9.42 -5.70 -4.61
N GLN A 62 9.45 -4.62 -3.83
CA GLN A 62 10.68 -4.12 -3.23
C GLN A 62 11.20 -5.08 -2.15
N MET A 63 10.32 -5.62 -1.30
CA MET A 63 10.68 -6.60 -0.28
C MET A 63 11.24 -7.88 -0.90
N LYS A 64 10.58 -8.42 -1.92
CA LYS A 64 11.04 -9.61 -2.66
C LYS A 64 12.43 -9.39 -3.28
N ARG A 65 12.66 -8.22 -3.88
CA ARG A 65 13.98 -7.83 -4.41
C ARG A 65 15.06 -7.78 -3.33
N ARG A 66 14.78 -7.15 -2.18
CA ARG A 66 15.71 -7.07 -1.04
C ARG A 66 16.04 -8.46 -0.48
N GLN A 67 15.05 -9.34 -0.36
CA GLN A 67 15.26 -10.71 0.11
C GLN A 67 16.17 -11.50 -0.84
N LYS A 68 15.93 -11.41 -2.15
CA LYS A 68 16.79 -12.05 -3.17
C LYS A 68 18.23 -11.57 -3.08
N GLN A 69 18.44 -10.25 -2.98
CA GLN A 69 19.78 -9.68 -2.83
C GLN A 69 20.48 -10.21 -1.58
N ARG A 70 19.80 -10.24 -0.43
CA ARG A 70 20.39 -10.73 0.83
C ARG A 70 20.87 -12.18 0.75
N ILE A 71 20.18 -13.03 -0.02
CA ILE A 71 20.60 -14.41 -0.27
C ILE A 71 21.88 -14.45 -1.12
N THR A 72 21.97 -13.61 -2.16
CA THR A 72 23.14 -13.56 -3.06
C THR A 72 24.43 -13.12 -2.35
N TRP A 73 24.37 -12.27 -1.33
CA TRP A 73 25.56 -11.83 -0.58
C TRP A 73 25.98 -12.81 0.54
N ALA A 74 25.14 -13.78 0.88
CA ALA A 74 25.42 -14.78 1.91
C ALA A 74 26.01 -16.09 1.34
N GLN A 75 26.19 -16.18 0.02
CA GLN A 75 26.81 -17.30 -0.69
C GLN A 75 28.20 -16.95 -1.18
#